data_AF-A0A2I0HRC3-F1
#
_entry.id   AF-A0A2I0HRC3-F1
#
_cell.length_a   1.000
_cell.length_b   1.000
_cell.length_c   1.000
_cell.angle_alpha   90.00
_cell.angle_beta   90.00
_cell.angle_gamma   90.00
#
_symmetry.space_group_name_H-M   'P 1'
#
loop_
_entity.id
_entity.type
_entity.pdbx_description
1 polymer ?
#
loop_
_entity_poly.entity_id
_entity_poly.type
_entity_poly.pdbx_seq_one_letter_code
_entity_poly.pdbx_strand_id
1 'polypeptide(L)'
;MREPQMCTVVCRQKLDAKQAKDLKEKIKDEYRVNMILDNLPLVVPIRRQDQESAPIYQLGFHVGLKGQYSGSKEEKYFIHNHLAFTVRYHRDMQTDMARIVGFEVKPFSVKHEYEGQWSDNTRLTTCDPHSKHTVVNSNTPQEVEEGKEIIFTYDVEFKVSF
;
A
#
# COMPACT_ATOMS: atom_id res chain seq x y z
N MET A 1 10.81 -8.03 17.73
CA MET A 1 11.26 -8.34 16.34
C MET A 1 10.11 -8.68 15.37
N ARG A 2 9.03 -9.36 15.77
CA ARG A 2 7.77 -9.46 14.99
C ARG A 2 6.75 -8.44 15.51
N GLU A 3 7.08 -7.16 15.44
CA GLU A 3 6.21 -6.11 15.95
C GLU A 3 5.36 -5.55 14.81
N PRO A 4 4.03 -5.63 14.91
CA PRO A 4 3.17 -5.04 13.90
C PRO A 4 3.39 -3.54 13.86
N GLN A 5 3.44 -2.99 12.65
CA GLN A 5 3.54 -1.57 12.39
C GLN A 5 2.27 -1.11 11.70
N MET A 6 1.81 0.09 12.03
CA MET A 6 0.59 0.63 11.47
C MET A 6 0.78 2.10 11.15
N CYS A 7 0.31 2.52 9.98
CA CYS A 7 0.38 3.86 9.43
C CYS A 7 1.78 4.48 9.55
N THR A 8 2.82 3.71 9.23
CA THR A 8 4.19 4.22 9.30
C THR A 8 4.46 5.10 8.09
N VAL A 9 4.76 6.38 8.33
CA VAL A 9 5.13 7.33 7.26
C VAL A 9 6.55 7.03 6.80
N VAL A 10 6.71 6.82 5.49
CA VAL A 10 8.03 6.64 4.84
C VAL A 10 8.59 7.97 4.43
N CYS A 11 7.81 8.72 3.65
CA CYS A 11 8.23 10.00 3.12
C CYS A 11 7.02 10.83 2.69
N ARG A 12 7.29 12.12 2.51
CA ARG A 12 6.36 13.11 1.96
C ARG A 12 7.03 13.75 0.76
N GLN A 13 6.37 13.72 -0.39
CA GLN A 13 6.88 14.28 -1.63
C GLN A 13 5.84 15.22 -2.23
N LYS A 14 6.24 16.47 -2.50
CA LYS A 14 5.48 17.37 -3.37
C LYS A 14 5.91 17.13 -4.82
N LEU A 15 4.94 16.89 -5.69
CA LEU A 15 5.20 16.61 -7.09
C LEU A 15 5.51 17.89 -7.88
N ASP A 16 6.61 17.88 -8.60
CA ASP A 16 6.82 18.80 -9.71
C ASP A 16 6.13 18.29 -11.00
N ALA A 17 6.09 19.13 -12.04
CA ALA A 17 5.48 18.79 -13.33
C ALA A 17 6.07 17.52 -13.97
N LYS A 18 7.39 17.33 -13.87
CA LYS A 18 8.11 16.20 -14.47
C LYS A 18 7.80 14.90 -13.71
N GLN A 19 7.81 14.93 -12.39
CA GLN A 19 7.48 13.82 -11.51
C GLN A 19 6.02 13.40 -11.69
N ALA A 20 5.09 14.36 -11.73
CA ALA A 20 3.69 14.07 -11.99
C ALA A 20 3.49 13.38 -13.34
N LYS A 21 4.17 13.87 -14.39
CA LYS A 21 4.13 13.26 -15.72
C LYS A 21 4.72 11.84 -15.73
N ASP A 22 5.90 11.63 -15.14
CA ASP A 22 6.58 10.33 -15.07
C ASP A 22 5.73 9.30 -14.32
N LEU A 23 5.11 9.69 -13.20
CA LEU A 23 4.19 8.82 -12.46
C LEU A 23 2.95 8.48 -13.28
N LYS A 24 2.34 9.46 -13.98
CA LYS A 24 1.20 9.20 -14.88
C LYS A 24 1.57 8.22 -15.99
N GLU A 25 2.73 8.39 -16.61
CA GLU A 25 3.23 7.48 -17.66
C GLU A 25 3.47 6.07 -17.12
N LYS A 26 4.10 5.92 -15.95
CA LYS A 26 4.29 4.61 -15.30
C LYS A 26 2.98 3.92 -14.96
N ILE A 27 2.00 4.65 -14.44
CA ILE A 27 0.65 4.12 -14.19
C ILE A 27 -0.01 3.76 -15.52
N LYS A 28 0.21 4.57 -16.57
CA LYS A 28 -0.35 4.34 -17.89
C LYS A 28 0.14 3.04 -18.51
N ASP A 29 1.44 2.77 -18.38
CA ASP A 29 2.16 1.62 -18.92
C ASP A 29 2.14 0.42 -17.94
N GLU A 30 1.27 0.47 -16.92
CA GLU A 30 1.01 -0.61 -15.96
C GLU A 30 2.25 -1.09 -15.18
N TYR A 31 3.21 -0.19 -14.93
CA TYR A 31 4.42 -0.52 -14.18
C TYR A 31 4.08 -1.15 -12.83
N ARG A 32 4.85 -2.18 -12.48
CA ARG A 32 4.74 -2.91 -11.22
C ARG A 32 5.99 -2.72 -10.37
N VAL A 33 5.78 -2.58 -9.07
CA VAL A 33 6.84 -2.58 -8.07
C VAL A 33 6.99 -4.00 -7.54
N ASN A 34 8.20 -4.54 -7.66
CA ASN A 34 8.57 -5.84 -7.12
C ASN A 34 9.49 -5.64 -5.92
N MET A 35 9.27 -6.43 -4.86
CA MET A 35 10.12 -6.46 -3.67
C MET A 35 10.38 -7.92 -3.30
N ILE A 36 11.44 -8.17 -2.54
CA ILE A 36 11.81 -9.50 -2.07
C ILE A 36 12.08 -9.41 -0.57
N LEU A 37 11.61 -10.39 0.19
CA LEU A 37 11.89 -10.56 1.62
C LEU A 37 12.25 -12.02 1.89
N ASP A 38 13.43 -12.27 2.46
CA ASP A 38 13.92 -13.63 2.73
C ASP A 38 13.79 -14.58 1.52
N ASN A 39 14.21 -14.07 0.36
CA ASN A 39 14.15 -14.77 -0.93
C ASN A 39 12.72 -15.10 -1.43
N LEU A 40 11.68 -14.57 -0.80
CA LEU A 40 10.29 -14.67 -1.26
C LEU A 40 9.86 -13.40 -2.00
N PRO A 41 9.24 -13.51 -3.17
CA PRO A 41 8.74 -12.36 -3.89
C PRO A 41 7.51 -11.79 -3.22
N LEU A 42 7.36 -10.47 -3.29
CA LEU A 42 6.15 -9.77 -2.89
C LEU A 42 5.00 -10.13 -3.83
N VAL A 43 3.87 -10.54 -3.27
CA VAL A 43 2.68 -10.91 -4.03
C VAL A 43 1.43 -10.16 -3.59
N VAL A 44 0.53 -9.89 -4.54
CA VAL A 44 -0.82 -9.37 -4.28
C VAL A 44 -1.82 -10.53 -4.34
N PRO A 45 -2.52 -10.86 -3.24
CA PRO A 45 -3.55 -11.89 -3.24
C PRO A 45 -4.85 -11.34 -3.87
N ILE A 46 -5.27 -11.94 -4.97
CA ILE A 46 -6.52 -11.64 -5.68
C ILE A 46 -7.54 -12.71 -5.33
N ARG A 47 -8.61 -12.30 -4.63
CA ARG A 47 -9.76 -13.17 -4.37
C ARG A 47 -10.55 -13.37 -5.65
N ARG A 48 -10.95 -14.61 -5.90
CA ARG A 48 -11.85 -14.93 -7.01
C ARG A 48 -13.28 -14.53 -6.65
N GLN A 49 -14.13 -14.50 -7.67
CA GLN A 49 -15.53 -14.13 -7.53
C GLN A 49 -16.32 -15.20 -6.75
N ASP A 50 -15.93 -16.47 -6.89
CA ASP A 50 -16.24 -17.48 -5.89
C ASP A 50 -15.30 -17.26 -4.70
N GLN A 51 -15.86 -17.06 -3.50
CA GLN A 51 -15.08 -16.76 -2.29
C GLN A 51 -14.50 -18.01 -1.63
N GLU A 52 -14.83 -19.22 -2.13
CA GLU A 52 -14.38 -20.49 -1.55
C GLU A 52 -13.03 -20.95 -2.12
N SER A 53 -12.71 -20.55 -3.34
CA SER A 53 -11.47 -20.90 -4.02
C SER A 53 -10.28 -20.11 -3.48
N ALA A 54 -9.12 -20.77 -3.50
CA ALA A 54 -7.88 -20.15 -3.08
C ALA A 54 -7.58 -18.89 -3.91
N PRO A 55 -7.05 -17.82 -3.27
CA PRO A 55 -6.69 -16.60 -3.98
C PRO A 55 -5.59 -16.87 -5.01
N ILE A 56 -5.63 -16.11 -6.11
CA ILE A 56 -4.55 -16.09 -7.09
C ILE A 56 -3.51 -15.06 -6.62
N TYR A 57 -2.23 -15.42 -6.63
CA TYR A 57 -1.16 -14.51 -6.27
C TYR A 57 -0.54 -13.91 -7.53
N GLN A 58 -0.47 -12.58 -7.60
CA GLN A 58 0.26 -11.87 -8.64
C GLN A 58 1.55 -11.28 -8.10
N LEU A 59 2.62 -11.33 -8.88
CA LEU A 59 3.91 -10.75 -8.51
C LEU A 59 3.88 -9.22 -8.55
N GLY A 60 4.32 -8.61 -7.45
CA GLY A 60 4.36 -7.16 -7.30
C GLY A 60 2.98 -6.48 -7.37
N PHE A 61 2.97 -5.19 -7.12
CA PHE A 61 1.76 -4.35 -7.20
C PHE A 61 1.93 -3.25 -8.23
N HIS A 62 0.84 -2.80 -8.85
CA HIS A 62 0.89 -1.67 -9.78
C HIS A 62 1.26 -0.38 -9.07
N VAL A 63 2.02 0.50 -9.71
CA VAL A 63 2.37 1.83 -9.15
C VAL A 63 1.12 2.64 -8.81
N GLY A 64 0.02 2.43 -9.54
CA GLY A 64 -1.24 3.10 -9.32
C GLY A 64 -2.35 2.51 -10.17
N LEU A 65 -3.45 3.25 -10.31
CA LEU A 65 -4.61 2.86 -11.10
C LEU A 65 -5.14 4.05 -11.90
N LYS A 66 -5.77 3.74 -13.03
CA LYS A 66 -6.57 4.69 -13.81
C LYS A 66 -8.00 4.64 -13.31
N GLY A 67 -8.64 5.79 -13.21
CA GLY A 67 -10.03 5.88 -12.80
C GLY A 67 -10.72 7.11 -13.35
N GLN A 68 -12.03 7.18 -13.15
CA GLN A 68 -12.85 8.31 -13.54
C GLN A 68 -13.75 8.66 -12.36
N TYR A 69 -13.94 9.95 -12.11
CA TYR A 69 -14.93 10.40 -11.14
C TYR A 69 -16.34 10.20 -11.70
N SER A 70 -17.31 9.89 -10.82
CA SER A 70 -18.71 9.78 -11.19
C SER A 70 -19.18 11.07 -11.87
N GLY A 71 -19.63 10.95 -13.12
CA GLY A 71 -20.11 12.08 -13.92
C GLY A 71 -19.04 12.82 -14.74
N SER A 72 -17.76 12.44 -14.66
CA SER A 72 -16.71 12.93 -15.55
C SER A 72 -16.27 11.84 -16.53
N LYS A 73 -15.99 12.24 -17.78
CA LYS A 73 -15.34 11.38 -18.79
C LYS A 73 -13.81 11.51 -18.76
N GLU A 74 -13.28 12.38 -17.91
CA GLU A 74 -11.85 12.61 -17.83
C GLU A 74 -11.17 11.47 -17.06
N GLU A 75 -10.23 10.81 -17.72
CA GLU A 75 -9.39 9.79 -17.09
C GLU A 75 -8.38 10.45 -16.15
N LYS A 76 -8.41 10.04 -14.89
CA LYS A 76 -7.49 10.46 -13.84
C LYS A 76 -6.59 9.31 -13.42
N TYR A 77 -5.42 9.67 -12.90
CA TYR A 77 -4.39 8.75 -12.48
C TYR A 77 -4.22 8.85 -10.97
N PHE A 78 -4.27 7.72 -10.30
CA PHE A 78 -4.19 7.61 -8.85
C PHE A 78 -3.02 6.73 -8.47
N ILE A 79 -2.23 7.16 -7.48
CA ILE A 79 -1.04 6.41 -7.03
C ILE A 79 -1.38 5.50 -5.86
N HIS A 80 -0.76 4.31 -5.80
CA HIS A 80 -0.76 3.49 -4.59
C HIS A 80 0.33 3.99 -3.65
N ASN A 81 -0.08 4.78 -2.65
CA ASN A 81 0.82 5.40 -1.70
C ASN A 81 0.74 4.79 -0.29
N HIS A 82 -0.23 3.92 -0.01
CA HIS A 82 -0.29 3.15 1.23
C HIS A 82 -0.18 1.65 0.95
N LEU A 83 0.76 0.97 1.61
CA LEU A 83 1.00 -0.46 1.40
C LEU A 83 0.76 -1.23 2.70
N ALA A 84 -0.25 -2.11 2.71
CA ALA A 84 -0.48 -2.99 3.85
C ALA A 84 0.19 -4.35 3.60
N PHE A 85 1.33 -4.58 4.26
CA PHE A 85 2.09 -5.82 4.15
C PHE A 85 1.59 -6.88 5.13
N THR A 86 1.55 -8.11 4.68
CA THR A 86 1.33 -9.29 5.53
C THR A 86 2.49 -10.26 5.35
N VAL A 87 3.28 -10.42 6.41
CA VAL A 87 4.40 -11.37 6.47
C VAL A 87 3.90 -12.65 7.14
N ARG A 88 3.80 -13.73 6.37
CA ARG A 88 3.43 -15.04 6.90
C ARG A 88 4.67 -15.79 7.35
N TYR A 89 4.57 -16.47 8.49
CA TYR A 89 5.68 -17.25 9.02
C TYR A 89 5.20 -18.58 9.62
N HIS A 90 6.04 -19.61 9.52
CA HIS A 90 5.92 -20.84 10.30
C HIS A 90 6.75 -20.70 11.57
N ARG A 91 6.21 -21.17 12.68
CA ARG A 91 6.88 -21.20 13.98
C ARG A 91 7.13 -22.65 14.37
N ASP A 92 8.38 -22.99 14.62
CA ASP A 92 8.75 -24.28 15.19
C ASP A 92 8.44 -24.25 16.69
N MET A 93 7.60 -25.18 17.16
CA MET A 93 7.17 -25.25 18.56
C MET A 93 8.26 -25.75 19.51
N GLN A 94 9.28 -26.46 19.01
CA GLN A 94 10.36 -27.02 19.83
C GLN A 94 11.50 -26.01 20.02
N THR A 95 11.81 -25.24 18.98
CA THR A 95 12.98 -24.35 18.96
C THR A 95 12.63 -22.86 19.08
N ASP A 96 11.34 -22.52 19.02
CA ASP A 96 10.81 -21.15 18.90
C ASP A 96 11.35 -20.37 17.69
N MET A 97 11.97 -21.05 16.73
CA MET A 97 12.45 -20.43 15.50
C MET A 97 11.29 -20.11 14.57
N ALA A 98 11.41 -19.02 13.83
CA ALA A 98 10.41 -18.59 12.86
C ALA A 98 11.04 -18.51 11.46
N ARG A 99 10.34 -19.07 10.47
CA ARG A 99 10.71 -18.98 9.06
C ARG A 99 9.63 -18.24 8.28
N ILE A 100 10.02 -17.26 7.47
CA ILE A 100 9.08 -16.56 6.60
C ILE A 100 8.65 -17.51 5.48
N VAL A 101 7.35 -17.58 5.23
CA VAL A 101 6.74 -18.45 4.21
C VAL A 101 5.85 -17.70 3.23
N GLY A 102 5.57 -16.42 3.47
CA GLY A 102 4.81 -15.59 2.54
C GLY A 102 5.06 -14.11 2.75
N PHE A 103 5.09 -13.37 1.65
CA PHE A 103 5.23 -11.92 1.64
C PHE A 103 4.14 -11.30 0.76
N GLU A 104 3.04 -10.89 1.40
CA GLU A 104 1.86 -10.36 0.71
C GLU A 104 1.75 -8.85 0.89
N VAL A 105 1.15 -8.17 -0.09
CA VAL A 105 0.81 -6.75 -0.01
C VAL A 105 -0.61 -6.49 -0.51
N LYS A 106 -1.30 -5.57 0.16
CA LYS A 106 -2.50 -4.90 -0.37
C LYS A 106 -2.18 -3.42 -0.60
N PRO A 107 -2.12 -2.97 -1.86
CA PRO A 107 -1.88 -1.58 -2.17
C PRO A 107 -3.18 -0.76 -2.06
N PHE A 108 -3.08 0.46 -1.54
CA PHE A 108 -4.18 1.41 -1.44
C PHE A 108 -3.76 2.77 -1.99
N SER A 109 -4.72 3.45 -2.61
CA SER A 109 -4.60 4.86 -2.97
C SER A 109 -5.39 5.67 -1.95
N VAL A 110 -4.72 6.57 -1.23
CA VAL A 110 -5.35 7.36 -0.18
C VAL A 110 -4.74 8.75 -0.14
N LYS A 111 -5.59 9.76 -0.28
CA LYS A 111 -5.22 11.15 -0.04
C LYS A 111 -5.13 11.36 1.47
N HIS A 112 -3.92 11.27 2.00
CA HIS A 112 -3.70 11.43 3.44
C HIS A 112 -4.01 12.87 3.88
N GLU A 113 -4.68 12.97 5.01
CA GLU A 113 -4.99 14.23 5.68
C GLU A 113 -4.36 14.24 7.07
N TYR A 114 -3.99 15.44 7.53
CA TYR A 114 -3.39 15.71 8.83
C TYR A 114 -3.73 17.13 9.28
N GLU A 115 -3.65 17.36 10.58
CA GLU A 115 -3.94 18.66 11.17
C GLU A 115 -2.65 19.47 11.40
N GLY A 116 -2.71 20.77 11.15
CA GLY A 116 -1.62 21.71 11.41
C GLY A 116 -0.49 21.69 10.37
N GLN A 117 0.70 22.11 10.79
CA GLN A 117 1.89 22.09 9.94
C GLN A 117 2.56 20.72 10.00
N TRP A 118 3.09 20.28 8.86
CA TRP A 118 3.85 19.04 8.79
C TRP A 118 5.13 19.11 9.62
N SER A 119 5.38 18.02 10.36
CA SER A 119 6.58 17.75 11.14
C SER A 119 6.88 16.24 11.04
N ASP A 120 8.07 15.82 11.48
CA ASP A 120 8.45 14.41 11.44
C ASP A 120 7.57 13.51 12.32
N ASN A 121 6.86 14.11 13.29
CA ASN A 121 5.91 13.43 14.17
C ASN A 121 4.44 13.68 13.81
N THR A 122 4.17 14.19 12.59
CA THR A 122 2.81 14.46 12.16
C THR A 122 1.98 13.19 12.12
N ARG A 123 0.83 13.25 12.79
CA ARG A 123 -0.16 12.18 12.78
C ARG A 123 -1.14 12.39 11.64
N LEU A 124 -1.39 11.31 10.90
CA LEU A 124 -2.39 11.29 9.86
C LEU A 124 -3.77 11.01 10.50
N THR A 125 -4.83 11.60 9.96
CA THR A 125 -6.21 11.31 10.38
C THR A 125 -6.80 10.15 9.58
N THR A 126 -6.34 10.01 8.34
CA THR A 126 -6.74 8.96 7.38
C THR A 126 -6.23 7.56 7.72
N CYS A 127 -5.14 7.46 8.48
CA CYS A 127 -4.75 6.24 9.18
C CYS A 127 -4.16 6.62 10.53
N ASP A 128 -4.57 5.93 11.60
CA ASP A 128 -4.13 6.26 12.95
C ASP A 128 -4.08 5.00 13.83
N PRO A 129 -2.87 4.61 14.30
CA PRO A 129 -2.69 3.47 15.20
C PRO A 129 -3.48 3.57 16.50
N HIS A 130 -3.67 4.78 17.02
CA HIS A 130 -4.28 5.00 18.33
C HIS A 130 -5.79 4.77 18.30
N SER A 131 -6.45 5.26 17.25
CA SER A 131 -7.88 5.02 17.00
C SER A 131 -8.16 3.71 16.25
N LYS A 132 -7.12 2.92 15.92
CA LYS A 132 -7.20 1.72 15.07
C LYS A 132 -7.84 1.99 13.71
N HIS A 133 -7.67 3.21 13.19
CA HIS A 133 -8.20 3.61 11.90
C HIS A 133 -7.23 3.16 10.80
N THR A 134 -7.64 2.16 10.03
CA THR A 134 -6.86 1.61 8.91
C THR A 134 -7.35 2.17 7.58
N VAL A 135 -6.45 2.26 6.60
CA VAL A 135 -6.84 2.65 5.23
C VAL A 135 -7.79 1.60 4.64
N VAL A 136 -8.87 2.06 4.02
CA VAL A 136 -9.89 1.26 3.36
C VAL A 136 -10.15 1.80 1.95
N ASN A 137 -10.72 0.96 1.08
CA ASN A 137 -11.00 1.33 -0.31
C ASN A 137 -12.01 2.49 -0.46
N SER A 138 -12.75 2.84 0.59
CA SER A 138 -13.68 3.98 0.58
C SER A 138 -13.01 5.33 0.88
N ASN A 139 -11.72 5.34 1.26
CA ASN A 139 -10.99 6.59 1.42
C ASN A 139 -10.86 7.30 0.07
N THR A 140 -10.79 8.64 0.11
CA THR A 140 -10.55 9.43 -1.10
C THR A 140 -9.19 9.05 -1.69
N PRO A 141 -9.12 8.64 -2.97
CA PRO A 141 -7.88 8.21 -3.58
C PRO A 141 -6.93 9.39 -3.83
N GLN A 142 -5.63 9.12 -3.90
CA GLN A 142 -4.60 10.12 -4.13
C GLN A 142 -4.38 10.32 -5.64
N GLU A 143 -4.90 11.42 -6.18
CA GLU A 143 -4.61 11.85 -7.55
C GLU A 143 -3.15 12.24 -7.72
N VAL A 144 -2.60 11.92 -8.89
CA VAL A 144 -1.27 12.36 -9.34
C VAL A 144 -1.43 13.63 -10.16
N GLU A 145 -1.10 14.77 -9.59
CA GLU A 145 -1.08 16.06 -10.30
C GLU A 145 0.09 16.93 -9.84
N GLU A 146 0.50 17.88 -10.68
CA GLU A 146 1.54 18.85 -10.32
C GLU A 146 1.13 19.65 -9.06
N GLY A 147 2.10 19.88 -8.18
CA GLY A 147 1.91 20.64 -6.95
C GLY A 147 1.16 19.88 -5.86
N LYS A 148 0.60 18.70 -6.15
CA LYS A 148 0.02 17.82 -5.13
C LYS A 148 1.12 17.20 -4.28
N GLU A 149 0.77 16.99 -3.03
CA GLU A 149 1.58 16.29 -2.06
C GLU A 149 1.12 14.85 -1.95
N ILE A 150 2.08 13.93 -1.95
CA ILE A 150 1.87 12.51 -1.71
C ILE A 150 2.64 12.13 -0.47
N ILE A 151 1.95 11.52 0.47
CA ILE A 151 2.54 10.91 1.66
C ILE A 151 2.52 9.41 1.44
N PHE A 152 3.68 8.77 1.56
CA PHE A 152 3.81 7.33 1.45
C PHE A 152 3.80 6.70 2.83
N THR A 153 2.94 5.71 3.03
CA THR A 153 2.79 5.01 4.30
C THR A 153 2.73 3.51 4.11
N TYR A 154 2.95 2.76 5.19
CA TYR A 154 2.75 1.32 5.18
C TYR A 154 2.29 0.77 6.53
N ASP A 155 1.66 -0.41 6.46
CA ASP A 155 1.35 -1.27 7.59
C ASP A 155 2.16 -2.57 7.46
N VAL A 156 2.52 -3.19 8.58
CA VAL A 156 3.11 -4.53 8.62
C VAL A 156 2.36 -5.36 9.65
N GLU A 157 1.79 -6.47 9.18
CA GLU A 157 1.18 -7.48 10.03
C GLU A 157 1.91 -8.81 9.88
N PHE A 158 2.12 -9.52 11.00
CA PHE A 158 2.72 -10.87 11.00
C PHE A 158 1.65 -11.92 11.29
N LYS A 159 1.49 -12.90 10.40
CA LYS A 159 0.53 -14.01 10.57
C LYS A 159 1.22 -15.35 10.66
N VAL A 160 0.86 -16.13 11.68
CA VAL A 160 1.24 -17.53 11.75
C VAL A 160 0.52 -18.27 10.63
N SER A 161 1.26 -19.04 9.85
CA SER A 161 0.72 -20.04 8.94
C SER A 161 0.96 -21.42 9.58
N PHE A 162 -0.06 -22.28 9.51
CA PHE A 162 -0.06 -23.63 10.07
C PHE A 162 0.21 -24.66 8.97
#